data_AF-A0A845K0T3-F1
#
_entry.id   AF-A0A845K0T3-F1
#
_cell.length_a   1.000
_cell.length_b   1.000
_cell.length_c   1.000
_cell.angle_alpha   90.00
_cell.angle_beta   90.00
_cell.angle_gamma   90.00
#
_symmetry.space_group_name_H-M   'P 1'
#
loop_
_entity.id
_entity.type
_entity.pdbx_description
1 polymer ?
#
loop_
_entity_poly.entity_id
_entity_poly.type
_entity_poly.pdbx_seq_one_letter_code
_entity_poly.pdbx_strand_id
1 'polypeptide(L)'
;VWGAIFLYGKVFLDNVDGNLARVRGTTSRFGRFLDSLADFLVTVLVYIAVTNYLVRSTGTQDYWILGLLGLLVCFLQSTFFVFYLVNYTSRVGSYEKNRVDESVTEEDKRKVEEGQSDPWDLRLQTLFLWVYGWQDKAVEQLDAMSRKLAQVPDTEDALRTWYSDKKFLSWISPLCLCTNNVMLVFFSLIDQLELFMILLVSFMNLYGWGLLVWKVFKMRTAKTF
;
A
#
# COMPACT_ATOMS: atom_id res chain seq x y z
N VAL A 1 24.42 3.01 -7.58
CA VAL A 1 25.03 3.29 -6.24
C VAL A 1 24.45 4.54 -5.56
N TRP A 2 24.78 5.77 -5.96
CA TRP A 2 24.30 6.99 -5.27
C TRP A 2 22.77 7.10 -5.18
N GLY A 3 22.05 6.76 -6.25
CA GLY A 3 20.58 6.71 -6.23
C GLY A 3 20.03 5.73 -5.19
N ALA A 4 20.68 4.58 -5.00
CA ALA A 4 20.31 3.59 -3.99
C ALA A 4 20.54 4.12 -2.57
N ILE A 5 21.64 4.85 -2.34
CA ILE A 5 21.95 5.48 -1.05
C ILE A 5 20.89 6.55 -0.71
N PHE A 6 20.53 7.41 -1.66
CA PHE A 6 19.49 8.41 -1.44
C PHE A 6 18.11 7.79 -1.23
N LEU A 7 17.76 6.74 -1.99
CA LEU A 7 16.50 6.01 -1.81
C LEU A 7 16.44 5.33 -0.44
N TYR A 8 17.54 4.72 0.02
CA TYR A 8 17.63 4.17 1.36
C TYR A 8 17.49 5.25 2.43
N GLY A 9 18.14 6.41 2.24
CA GLY A 9 17.98 7.57 3.10
C GLY A 9 16.53 8.03 3.21
N LYS A 10 15.79 8.08 2.08
CA LYS A 10 14.34 8.35 2.07
C LYS A 10 13.60 7.35 2.95
N VAL A 11 13.79 6.04 2.73
CA VAL A 11 13.10 4.99 3.49
C VAL A 11 13.39 5.10 4.98
N PHE A 12 14.63 5.44 5.35
CA PHE A 12 14.99 5.64 6.74
C PHE A 12 14.26 6.85 7.36
N LEU A 13 14.26 8.00 6.68
CA LEU A 13 13.62 9.23 7.19
C LEU A 13 12.10 9.08 7.35
N ASP A 14 11.46 8.42 6.39
CA ASP A 14 10.03 8.07 6.35
C ASP A 14 9.60 7.09 7.49
N ASN A 15 10.54 6.28 7.99
CA ASN A 15 10.29 5.51 9.20
C ASN A 15 10.46 6.34 10.48
N VAL A 16 11.28 7.40 10.43
CA VAL A 16 11.59 8.24 11.59
C VAL A 16 10.50 9.28 11.82
N ASP A 17 10.00 9.95 10.79
CA ASP A 17 9.00 11.02 10.93
C ASP A 17 7.66 10.52 11.49
N GLY A 18 7.15 9.38 11.04
CA GLY A 18 5.91 8.78 11.51
C GLY A 18 6.01 8.31 12.96
N ASN A 19 7.18 7.80 13.37
CA ASN A 19 7.46 7.44 14.76
C ASN A 19 7.64 8.69 15.63
N LEU A 20 8.35 9.70 15.15
CA LEU A 20 8.60 10.96 15.85
C LEU A 20 7.32 11.75 16.07
N ALA A 21 6.45 11.84 15.06
CA ALA A 21 5.15 12.51 15.16
C ALA A 21 4.24 11.83 16.19
N ARG A 22 4.28 10.49 16.27
CA ARG A 22 3.56 9.72 17.30
C ARG A 22 4.08 9.98 18.70
N VAL A 23 5.39 9.98 18.90
CA VAL A 23 6.02 10.27 20.20
C VAL A 23 5.76 11.72 20.65
N ARG A 24 5.75 12.68 19.71
CA ARG A 24 5.49 14.10 20.00
C ARG A 24 4.01 14.46 20.09
N GLY A 25 3.10 13.53 19.79
CA GLY A 25 1.66 13.80 19.73
C GLY A 25 1.24 14.75 18.61
N THR A 26 2.14 15.10 17.68
CA THR A 26 1.89 16.05 16.58
C THR A 26 1.32 15.40 15.32
N THR A 27 0.65 14.26 15.47
CA THR A 27 0.01 13.57 14.33
C THR A 27 -1.17 14.39 13.81
N SER A 28 -1.15 14.77 12.54
CA SER A 28 -2.25 15.48 11.88
C SER A 28 -2.74 14.75 10.63
N ARG A 29 -4.03 14.94 10.28
CA ARG A 29 -4.62 14.33 9.07
C ARG A 29 -3.99 14.93 7.79
N PHE A 30 -3.75 16.25 7.79
CA PHE A 30 -3.02 16.97 6.74
C PHE A 30 -1.64 16.34 6.48
N GLY A 31 -0.84 16.19 7.54
CA GLY A 31 0.53 15.66 7.43
C GLY A 31 0.56 14.26 6.85
N ARG A 32 -0.38 13.40 7.25
CA ARG A 32 -0.53 12.03 6.71
C ARG A 32 -0.83 12.02 5.21
N PHE A 33 -1.73 12.88 4.72
CA PHE A 33 -2.03 12.95 3.30
C PHE A 33 -0.88 13.51 2.48
N LEU A 34 -0.20 14.54 3.00
CA LEU A 34 0.97 15.12 2.34
C LEU A 34 2.12 14.10 2.24
N ASP A 35 2.37 13.36 3.31
CA ASP A 35 3.36 12.28 3.38
C ASP A 35 3.05 11.19 2.33
N SER A 36 1.82 10.68 2.29
CA SER A 36 1.41 9.69 1.30
C SER A 36 1.51 10.19 -0.14
N LEU A 37 1.15 11.45 -0.40
CA LEU A 37 1.26 12.03 -1.75
C LEU A 37 2.72 12.27 -2.17
N ALA A 38 3.59 12.68 -1.24
CA ALA A 38 5.02 12.79 -1.49
C ALA A 38 5.61 11.40 -1.82
N ASP A 39 5.22 10.38 -1.06
CA ASP A 39 5.61 9.00 -1.27
C ASP A 39 5.18 8.46 -2.62
N PHE A 40 3.94 8.75 -3.03
CA PHE A 40 3.45 8.44 -4.37
C PHE A 40 4.33 9.08 -5.44
N LEU A 41 4.59 10.39 -5.34
CA LEU A 41 5.41 11.12 -6.33
C LEU A 41 6.84 10.59 -6.39
N VAL A 42 7.49 10.37 -5.25
CA VAL A 42 8.85 9.81 -5.20
C VAL A 42 8.88 8.42 -5.84
N THR A 43 7.89 7.57 -5.53
CA THR A 43 7.79 6.23 -6.12
C THR A 43 7.66 6.30 -7.64
N VAL A 44 6.78 7.15 -8.18
CA VAL A 44 6.64 7.35 -9.63
C VAL A 44 7.96 7.78 -10.26
N LEU A 45 8.63 8.78 -9.69
CA LEU A 45 9.89 9.31 -10.23
C LEU A 45 11.01 8.27 -10.20
N VAL A 46 11.10 7.48 -9.13
CA VAL A 46 12.09 6.39 -9.00
C VAL A 46 11.86 5.33 -10.06
N TYR A 47 10.61 4.89 -10.28
CA TYR A 47 10.31 3.89 -11.31
C TYR A 47 10.57 4.42 -12.73
N ILE A 48 10.27 5.70 -13.00
CA ILE A 48 10.62 6.33 -14.29
C ILE A 48 12.15 6.34 -14.48
N ALA A 49 12.91 6.69 -13.45
CA ALA A 49 14.38 6.73 -13.51
C ALA A 49 14.98 5.33 -13.73
N VAL A 50 14.52 4.32 -12.99
CA VAL A 50 14.95 2.93 -13.14
C VAL A 50 14.61 2.40 -14.53
N THR A 51 13.41 2.67 -15.01
CA THR A 51 12.96 2.26 -16.35
C THR A 51 13.80 2.93 -17.45
N ASN A 52 14.04 4.24 -17.33
CA ASN A 52 14.86 4.97 -18.28
C ASN A 52 16.30 4.44 -18.32
N TYR A 53 16.87 4.12 -17.15
CA TYR A 53 18.18 3.48 -17.04
C TYR A 53 18.21 2.15 -17.79
N LEU A 54 17.25 1.26 -17.53
CA LEU A 54 17.15 -0.05 -18.20
C LEU A 54 17.01 0.08 -19.72
N VAL A 55 16.17 1.00 -20.20
CA VAL A 55 16.01 1.26 -21.65
C VAL A 55 17.32 1.74 -22.28
N ARG A 56 18.06 2.63 -21.60
CA ARG A 56 19.33 3.15 -22.11
C ARG A 56 20.46 2.13 -22.07
N SER A 57 20.51 1.27 -21.06
CA SER A 57 21.57 0.27 -20.89
C SER A 57 21.40 -0.93 -21.84
N THR A 58 20.15 -1.34 -22.09
CA THR A 58 19.84 -2.52 -22.92
C THR A 58 19.52 -2.17 -24.37
N GLY A 59 19.05 -0.95 -24.65
CA GLY A 59 18.57 -0.53 -25.97
C GLY A 59 17.15 -1.02 -26.30
N THR A 60 16.48 -1.73 -25.39
CA THR A 60 15.15 -2.32 -25.63
C THR A 60 14.05 -1.41 -25.11
N GLN A 61 13.07 -1.07 -25.95
CA GLN A 61 11.95 -0.20 -25.55
C GLN A 61 10.90 -0.89 -24.67
N ASP A 62 10.83 -2.23 -24.72
CA ASP A 62 9.86 -3.03 -23.95
C ASP A 62 10.00 -2.84 -22.43
N TYR A 63 11.15 -2.38 -21.94
CA TYR A 63 11.33 -2.03 -20.54
C TYR A 63 10.40 -0.91 -20.08
N TRP A 64 9.87 -0.07 -20.97
CA TRP A 64 8.80 0.88 -20.60
C TRP A 64 7.53 0.20 -20.13
N ILE A 65 7.16 -0.92 -20.77
CA ILE A 65 6.00 -1.73 -20.38
C ILE A 65 6.28 -2.39 -19.04
N LEU A 66 7.47 -2.98 -18.87
CA LEU A 66 7.88 -3.59 -17.60
C LEU A 66 7.92 -2.55 -16.46
N GLY A 67 8.42 -1.36 -16.74
CA GLY A 67 8.45 -0.20 -15.84
C GLY A 67 7.08 0.21 -15.35
N LEU A 68 6.15 0.44 -16.28
CA LEU A 68 4.77 0.79 -15.98
C LEU A 68 4.06 -0.31 -15.19
N LEU A 69 4.21 -1.56 -15.61
CA LEU A 69 3.59 -2.70 -14.93
C LEU A 69 4.17 -2.88 -13.53
N GLY A 70 5.48 -2.76 -13.35
CA GLY A 70 6.13 -2.79 -12.05
C GLY A 70 5.64 -1.69 -11.11
N LEU A 71 5.45 -0.48 -11.61
CA LEU A 71 4.89 0.64 -10.84
C LEU A 71 3.45 0.34 -10.38
N LEU A 72 2.58 -0.10 -11.30
CA LEU A 72 1.19 -0.46 -10.99
C LEU A 72 1.11 -1.61 -9.98
N VAL A 73 1.94 -2.63 -10.16
CA VAL A 73 2.03 -3.77 -9.22
C VAL A 73 2.51 -3.33 -7.85
N CYS A 74 3.53 -2.47 -7.78
CA CYS A 74 4.05 -1.96 -6.52
C CYS A 74 2.96 -1.22 -5.72
N PHE A 75 2.20 -0.36 -6.41
CA PHE A 75 1.07 0.35 -5.81
C PHE A 75 -0.03 -0.61 -5.33
N LEU A 76 -0.45 -1.55 -6.16
CA LEU A 76 -1.47 -2.54 -5.79
C LEU A 76 -1.03 -3.42 -4.61
N GLN A 77 0.23 -3.87 -4.59
CA GLN A 77 0.78 -4.67 -3.48
C GLN A 77 0.82 -3.88 -2.17
N SER A 78 1.27 -2.63 -2.22
CA SER A 78 1.28 -1.77 -1.04
C SER A 78 -0.13 -1.50 -0.51
N THR A 79 -1.05 -1.13 -1.39
CA THR A 79 -2.46 -0.87 -1.03
C THR A 79 -3.13 -2.14 -0.50
N PHE A 80 -2.83 -3.30 -1.07
CA PHE A 80 -3.31 -4.60 -0.57
C PHE A 80 -2.88 -4.85 0.87
N PHE A 81 -1.60 -4.62 1.21
CA PHE A 81 -1.12 -4.74 2.57
C PHE A 81 -1.80 -3.73 3.52
N VAL A 82 -1.84 -2.46 3.13
CA VAL A 82 -2.42 -1.37 3.94
C VAL A 82 -3.91 -1.63 4.21
N PHE A 83 -4.67 -2.10 3.21
CA PHE A 83 -6.09 -2.42 3.36
C PHE A 83 -6.35 -3.45 4.48
N TYR A 84 -5.59 -4.55 4.51
CA TYR A 84 -5.73 -5.56 5.55
C TYR A 84 -5.22 -5.08 6.91
N LEU A 85 -4.16 -4.28 6.93
CA LEU A 85 -3.62 -3.69 8.16
C LEU A 85 -4.62 -2.71 8.80
N VAL A 86 -5.26 -1.85 8.01
CA VAL A 86 -6.28 -0.89 8.48
C VAL A 86 -7.54 -1.63 8.95
N ASN A 87 -8.00 -2.65 8.23
CA ASN A 87 -9.14 -3.48 8.65
C ASN A 87 -8.86 -4.29 9.94
N TYR A 88 -7.61 -4.70 10.16
CA TYR A 88 -7.18 -5.36 11.39
C TYR A 88 -7.14 -4.37 12.56
N THR A 89 -6.42 -3.25 12.39
CA THR A 89 -6.18 -2.27 13.45
C THR A 89 -7.45 -1.56 13.91
N SER A 90 -8.39 -1.27 13.00
CA SER A 90 -9.71 -0.72 13.33
C SER A 90 -10.53 -1.64 14.24
N ARG A 91 -10.45 -2.97 14.04
CA ARG A 91 -11.21 -3.95 14.83
C ARG A 91 -10.54 -4.37 16.13
N VAL A 92 -9.22 -4.20 16.23
CA VAL A 92 -8.45 -4.43 17.46
C VAL A 92 -8.40 -3.16 18.34
N GLY A 93 -8.84 -2.01 17.81
CA GLY A 93 -8.90 -0.74 18.55
C GLY A 93 -7.53 -0.09 18.76
N SER A 94 -6.52 -0.46 17.96
CA SER A 94 -5.14 0.04 18.14
C SER A 94 -4.81 1.29 17.31
N TYR A 95 -5.67 1.68 16.35
CA TYR A 95 -5.51 2.88 15.53
C TYR A 95 -6.84 3.65 15.44
N GLU A 96 -7.08 4.56 16.39
CA GLU A 96 -8.29 5.41 16.40
C GLU A 96 -8.30 6.48 15.29
N LYS A 97 -7.14 6.76 14.66
CA LYS A 97 -6.99 7.87 13.70
C LYS A 97 -7.03 7.49 12.21
N ASN A 98 -6.94 6.21 11.86
CA ASN A 98 -7.05 5.77 10.47
C ASN A 98 -8.49 5.33 10.19
N ARG A 99 -9.15 5.97 9.22
CA ARG A 99 -10.45 5.50 8.76
C ARG A 99 -10.23 4.36 7.77
N VAL A 100 -11.09 3.35 7.84
CA VAL A 100 -11.15 2.26 6.85
C VAL A 100 -11.63 2.81 5.50
N ASP A 101 -12.48 3.84 5.54
CA ASP A 101 -12.94 4.60 4.39
C ASP A 101 -12.55 6.09 4.56
N GLU A 102 -11.65 6.55 3.68
CA GLU A 102 -11.19 7.94 3.63
C GLU A 102 -12.04 8.82 2.69
N SER A 103 -13.19 8.32 2.23
CA SER A 103 -14.15 9.07 1.41
C SER A 103 -14.50 10.42 2.04
N VAL A 104 -14.60 11.46 1.18
CA VAL A 104 -15.02 12.80 1.64
C VAL A 104 -16.44 12.70 2.15
N THR A 105 -16.60 12.82 3.46
CA THR A 105 -17.91 12.74 4.10
C THR A 105 -18.54 14.13 4.19
N GLU A 106 -19.87 14.22 4.26
CA GLU A 106 -20.54 15.51 4.47
C GLU A 106 -20.11 16.18 5.78
N GLU A 107 -19.69 15.40 6.79
CA GLU A 107 -19.06 15.92 8.01
C GLU A 107 -17.69 16.59 7.76
N ASP A 108 -16.88 16.07 6.83
CA ASP A 108 -15.59 16.67 6.49
C ASP A 108 -15.80 18.01 5.78
N LYS A 109 -16.83 18.12 4.92
CA LYS A 109 -17.23 19.38 4.27
C LYS A 109 -17.76 20.39 5.28
N ARG A 110 -18.64 19.96 6.19
CA ARG A 110 -19.19 20.81 7.25
C ARG A 110 -18.11 21.35 8.18
N LYS A 111 -17.11 20.55 8.56
CA LYS A 111 -16.00 21.01 9.41
C LYS A 111 -15.18 22.12 8.75
N VAL A 112 -15.03 22.11 7.44
CA VAL A 112 -14.37 23.22 6.71
C VAL A 112 -15.30 24.43 6.58
N GLU A 113 -16.59 24.22 6.29
CA GLU A 113 -17.59 25.31 6.22
C GLU A 113 -17.76 26.03 7.57
N GLU A 114 -17.67 25.31 8.69
CA GLU A 114 -17.69 25.83 10.05
C GLU A 114 -16.34 26.43 10.50
N GLY A 115 -15.31 26.40 9.64
CA GLY A 115 -13.98 26.93 9.94
C GLY A 115 -13.15 26.11 10.94
N GLN A 116 -13.57 24.89 11.26
CA GLN A 116 -12.89 23.98 12.18
C GLN A 116 -11.74 23.19 11.53
N SER A 117 -11.61 23.23 10.20
CA SER A 117 -10.55 22.55 9.43
C SER A 117 -10.15 23.40 8.22
N ASP A 118 -8.90 23.29 7.78
CA ASP A 118 -8.38 24.13 6.68
C ASP A 118 -8.96 23.66 5.34
N PRO A 119 -9.37 24.55 4.42
CA PRO A 119 -9.75 24.18 3.06
C PRO A 119 -8.71 23.35 2.31
N TRP A 120 -7.43 23.46 2.65
CA TRP A 120 -6.36 22.62 2.11
C TRP A 120 -6.48 21.16 2.51
N ASP A 121 -7.03 20.85 3.70
CA ASP A 121 -7.26 19.47 4.14
C ASP A 121 -8.19 18.75 3.17
N LEU A 122 -9.28 19.40 2.74
CA LEU A 122 -10.22 18.83 1.77
C LEU A 122 -9.62 18.67 0.37
N ARG A 123 -8.79 19.61 -0.07
CA ARG A 123 -8.11 19.51 -1.37
C ARG A 123 -7.13 18.34 -1.38
N LEU A 124 -6.33 18.19 -0.32
CA LEU A 124 -5.40 17.07 -0.18
C LEU A 124 -6.13 15.73 -0.05
N GLN A 125 -7.24 15.68 0.70
CA GLN A 125 -8.06 14.47 0.80
C GLN A 125 -8.65 14.09 -0.57
N THR A 126 -9.13 15.08 -1.34
CA THR A 126 -9.65 14.84 -2.69
C THR A 126 -8.56 14.33 -3.64
N LEU A 127 -7.37 14.93 -3.60
CA LEU A 127 -6.23 14.49 -4.39
C LEU A 127 -5.78 13.07 -3.99
N PHE A 128 -5.73 12.80 -2.69
CA PHE A 128 -5.43 11.48 -2.15
C PHE A 128 -6.42 10.43 -2.69
N LEU A 129 -7.72 10.70 -2.63
CA LEU A 129 -8.75 9.81 -3.17
C LEU A 129 -8.66 9.64 -4.69
N TRP A 130 -8.23 10.66 -5.42
CA TRP A 130 -8.01 10.54 -6.86
C TRP A 130 -6.81 9.63 -7.18
N VAL A 131 -5.71 9.76 -6.41
CA VAL A 131 -4.48 8.97 -6.57
C VAL A 131 -4.63 7.53 -6.11
N TYR A 132 -5.26 7.31 -4.95
CA TYR A 132 -5.35 6.00 -4.29
C TYR A 132 -6.70 5.32 -4.48
N GLY A 133 -7.79 6.07 -4.71
CA GLY A 133 -9.14 5.50 -4.68
C GLY A 133 -9.42 4.46 -5.77
N TRP A 134 -8.72 4.49 -6.91
CA TRP A 134 -8.81 3.40 -7.89
C TRP A 134 -8.10 2.13 -7.42
N GLN A 135 -7.00 2.28 -6.67
CA GLN A 135 -6.24 1.17 -6.07
C GLN A 135 -7.05 0.54 -4.94
N ASP A 136 -7.63 1.38 -4.08
CA ASP A 136 -8.47 0.95 -2.95
C ASP A 136 -9.67 0.16 -3.46
N LYS A 137 -10.37 0.68 -4.49
CA LYS A 137 -11.50 -0.04 -5.13
C LYS A 137 -11.07 -1.37 -5.73
N ALA A 138 -9.91 -1.43 -6.37
CA ALA A 138 -9.42 -2.69 -6.95
C ALA A 138 -9.16 -3.75 -5.86
N VAL A 139 -8.54 -3.35 -4.75
CA VAL A 139 -8.29 -4.23 -3.61
C VAL A 139 -9.58 -4.61 -2.88
N GLU A 140 -10.53 -3.68 -2.73
CA GLU A 140 -11.84 -3.94 -2.13
C GLU A 140 -12.63 -4.96 -2.95
N GLN A 141 -12.62 -4.83 -4.28
CA GLN A 141 -13.23 -5.81 -5.19
C GLN A 141 -12.55 -7.17 -5.08
N LEU A 142 -11.22 -7.21 -5.01
CA LEU A 142 -10.45 -8.44 -4.82
C LEU A 142 -10.78 -9.12 -3.49
N ASP A 143 -10.88 -8.37 -2.40
CA ASP A 143 -11.28 -8.89 -1.09
C ASP A 143 -12.73 -9.37 -1.10
N ALA A 144 -13.66 -8.62 -1.71
CA ALA A 144 -15.06 -9.02 -1.85
C ALA A 144 -15.21 -10.33 -2.64
N MET A 145 -14.47 -10.49 -3.74
CA MET A 145 -14.41 -11.75 -4.48
C MET A 145 -13.85 -12.88 -3.62
N SER A 146 -12.80 -12.61 -2.84
CA SER A 146 -12.17 -13.60 -1.95
C SER A 146 -13.10 -14.02 -0.82
N ARG A 147 -13.82 -13.08 -0.21
CA ARG A 147 -14.84 -13.35 0.82
C ARG A 147 -16.00 -14.17 0.26
N LYS A 148 -16.50 -13.82 -0.94
CA LYS A 148 -17.53 -14.59 -1.64
C LYS A 148 -17.06 -16.01 -1.95
N LEU A 149 -15.82 -16.16 -2.42
CA LEU A 149 -15.23 -17.47 -2.68
C LEU A 149 -15.08 -18.26 -1.37
N ALA A 150 -14.61 -17.64 -0.29
CA ALA A 150 -14.51 -18.26 1.04
C ALA A 150 -15.87 -18.50 1.73
N GLN A 151 -16.98 -18.07 1.12
CA GLN A 151 -18.33 -18.10 1.67
C GLN A 151 -18.42 -17.42 3.05
N VAL A 152 -17.68 -16.33 3.26
CA VAL A 152 -17.73 -15.56 4.51
C VAL A 152 -19.04 -14.77 4.56
N PRO A 153 -19.89 -14.96 5.59
CA PRO A 153 -21.11 -14.19 5.76
C PRO A 153 -20.77 -12.72 6.04
N ASP A 154 -21.66 -11.81 5.65
CA ASP A 154 -21.49 -10.37 5.89
C ASP A 154 -21.93 -9.96 7.30
N THR A 155 -21.59 -10.79 8.30
CA THR A 155 -21.85 -10.51 9.72
C THR A 155 -20.59 -9.97 10.38
N GLU A 156 -20.72 -9.03 11.33
CA GLU A 156 -19.54 -8.39 11.94
C GLU A 156 -18.60 -9.41 12.60
N ASP A 157 -19.12 -10.47 13.22
CA ASP A 157 -18.29 -11.53 13.81
C ASP A 157 -17.49 -12.32 12.76
N ALA A 158 -18.08 -12.57 11.58
CA ALA A 158 -17.40 -13.25 10.48
C ALA A 158 -16.34 -12.35 9.83
N LEU A 159 -16.64 -11.06 9.65
CA LEU A 159 -15.67 -10.06 9.16
C LEU A 159 -14.53 -9.88 10.16
N ARG A 160 -14.83 -9.80 11.45
CA ARG A 160 -13.83 -9.75 12.51
C ARG A 160 -12.92 -10.96 12.45
N THR A 161 -13.46 -12.16 12.28
CA THR A 161 -12.65 -13.38 12.13
C THR A 161 -11.78 -13.35 10.86
N TRP A 162 -12.33 -12.87 9.73
CA TRP A 162 -11.62 -12.76 8.46
C TRP A 162 -10.44 -11.78 8.49
N TYR A 163 -10.62 -10.61 9.11
CA TYR A 163 -9.58 -9.57 9.18
C TYR A 163 -8.64 -9.73 10.38
N SER A 164 -9.01 -10.51 11.40
CA SER A 164 -8.17 -10.75 12.60
C SER A 164 -7.12 -11.85 12.42
N ASP A 165 -6.92 -12.38 11.22
CA ASP A 165 -5.90 -13.40 10.94
C ASP A 165 -4.48 -12.81 10.97
N LYS A 166 -3.87 -12.81 12.15
CA LYS A 166 -2.51 -12.33 12.38
C LYS A 166 -1.47 -13.04 11.52
N LYS A 167 -1.64 -14.34 11.25
CA LYS A 167 -0.67 -15.09 10.43
C LYS A 167 -0.69 -14.59 9.00
N PHE A 168 -1.89 -14.41 8.44
CA PHE A 168 -2.06 -13.82 7.13
C PHE A 168 -1.46 -12.42 7.08
N LEU A 169 -1.79 -11.54 8.05
CA LEU A 169 -1.26 -10.18 8.10
C LEU A 169 0.28 -10.13 8.14
N SER A 170 0.91 -10.98 8.96
CA SER A 170 2.37 -11.08 9.00
C SER A 170 2.96 -11.56 7.68
N TRP A 171 2.32 -12.52 7.01
CA TRP A 171 2.80 -13.04 5.74
C TRP A 171 2.61 -12.09 4.56
N ILE A 172 1.60 -11.22 4.58
CA ILE A 172 1.46 -10.19 3.53
C ILE A 172 2.34 -8.96 3.78
N SER A 173 2.96 -8.82 4.95
CA SER A 173 3.81 -7.67 5.29
C SER A 173 5.00 -7.42 4.34
N PRO A 174 5.65 -8.43 3.72
CA PRO A 174 6.70 -8.20 2.73
C PRO A 174 6.19 -7.55 1.42
N LEU A 175 4.87 -7.46 1.19
CA LEU A 175 4.30 -6.77 0.03
C LEU A 175 4.19 -5.25 0.24
N CYS A 176 4.60 -4.73 1.40
CA CYS A 176 4.54 -3.30 1.68
C CYS A 176 5.57 -2.48 0.87
N LEU A 177 5.26 -1.21 0.64
CA LEU A 177 6.10 -0.28 -0.14
C LEU A 177 7.54 -0.20 0.39
N CYS A 178 7.73 -0.24 1.71
CA CYS A 178 9.06 -0.21 2.33
C CYS A 178 9.91 -1.41 1.88
N THR A 179 9.36 -2.62 1.87
CA THR A 179 10.07 -3.83 1.43
C THR A 179 10.43 -3.75 -0.05
N ASN A 180 9.51 -3.25 -0.89
CA ASN A 180 9.77 -3.01 -2.32
C ASN A 180 10.91 -2.01 -2.53
N ASN A 181 10.93 -0.90 -1.78
CA ASN A 181 12.00 0.09 -1.86
C ASN A 181 13.35 -0.46 -1.38
N VAL A 182 13.38 -1.25 -0.30
CA VAL A 182 14.61 -1.90 0.19
C VAL A 182 15.14 -2.93 -0.83
N MET A 183 14.26 -3.72 -1.45
CA MET A 183 14.64 -4.61 -2.54
C MET A 183 15.21 -3.83 -3.71
N LEU A 184 14.57 -2.73 -4.13
CA LEU A 184 15.08 -1.88 -5.19
C LEU A 184 16.47 -1.31 -4.87
N VAL A 185 16.70 -0.86 -3.63
CA VAL A 185 18.03 -0.43 -3.16
C VAL A 185 19.04 -1.56 -3.30
N PHE A 186 18.73 -2.76 -2.79
CA PHE A 186 19.64 -3.91 -2.83
C PHE A 186 19.99 -4.30 -4.27
N PHE A 187 19.00 -4.47 -5.14
CA PHE A 187 19.20 -4.82 -6.54
C PHE A 187 19.91 -3.71 -7.34
N SER A 188 19.74 -2.44 -6.95
CA SER A 188 20.51 -1.33 -7.51
C SER A 188 22.00 -1.35 -7.12
N LEU A 189 22.34 -1.88 -5.94
CA LEU A 189 23.73 -1.99 -5.49
C LEU A 189 24.50 -3.10 -6.20
N ILE A 190 23.81 -4.17 -6.59
CA ILE A 190 24.41 -5.30 -7.34
C ILE A 190 24.23 -5.17 -8.87
N ASP A 191 23.71 -4.03 -9.35
CA ASP A 191 23.42 -3.75 -10.77
C ASP A 191 22.51 -4.79 -11.44
N GLN A 192 21.51 -5.28 -10.71
CA GLN A 192 20.53 -6.28 -11.15
C GLN A 192 19.11 -5.71 -11.09
N LEU A 193 18.91 -4.50 -11.62
CA LEU A 193 17.62 -3.81 -11.61
C LEU A 193 16.54 -4.52 -12.43
N GLU A 194 16.93 -5.19 -13.51
CA GLU A 194 16.00 -6.01 -14.30
C GLU A 194 15.44 -7.16 -13.48
N LEU A 195 16.30 -7.86 -12.72
CA LEU A 195 15.88 -8.95 -11.85
C LEU A 195 14.90 -8.47 -10.77
N PHE A 196 15.12 -7.29 -10.20
CA PHE A 196 14.16 -6.67 -9.28
C PHE A 196 12.78 -6.50 -9.94
N MET A 197 12.72 -5.91 -11.14
CA MET A 197 11.46 -5.67 -11.83
C MET A 197 10.74 -6.98 -12.15
N ILE A 198 11.47 -8.01 -12.59
CA ILE A 198 10.91 -9.34 -12.84
C ILE A 198 10.38 -9.95 -11.55
N LEU A 199 11.13 -9.92 -10.45
CA LEU A 199 10.71 -10.48 -9.15
C LEU A 199 9.48 -9.77 -8.59
N LEU A 200 9.43 -8.44 -8.69
CA LEU A 200 8.29 -7.64 -8.26
C LEU A 200 7.03 -8.01 -9.04
N VAL A 201 7.13 -8.10 -10.37
CA VAL A 201 6.01 -8.38 -11.28
C VAL A 201 5.56 -9.84 -11.21
N SER A 202 6.48 -10.78 -11.06
CA SER A 202 6.17 -12.21 -11.09
C SER A 202 6.06 -12.80 -9.69
N PHE A 203 7.20 -13.02 -9.03
CA PHE A 203 7.30 -13.73 -7.77
C PHE A 203 6.45 -13.11 -6.65
N MET A 204 6.51 -11.79 -6.46
CA MET A 204 5.76 -11.13 -5.39
C MET A 204 4.24 -11.16 -5.63
N ASN A 205 3.80 -11.07 -6.88
CA ASN A 205 2.39 -11.26 -7.21
C ASN A 205 1.95 -12.71 -6.96
N LEU A 206 2.73 -13.69 -7.41
CA LEU A 206 2.44 -15.10 -7.16
C LEU A 206 2.40 -15.40 -5.66
N TYR A 207 3.29 -14.80 -4.87
CA TYR A 207 3.31 -14.88 -3.42
C TYR A 207 2.02 -14.32 -2.81
N GLY A 208 1.62 -13.09 -3.19
CA GLY A 208 0.38 -12.47 -2.71
C GLY A 208 -0.87 -13.28 -3.07
N TRP A 209 -0.97 -13.74 -4.32
CA TRP A 209 -2.07 -14.61 -4.77
C TRP A 209 -2.09 -15.94 -4.02
N GLY A 210 -0.93 -16.57 -3.82
CA GLY A 210 -0.82 -17.82 -3.05
C GLY A 210 -1.32 -17.66 -1.62
N LEU A 211 -0.98 -16.55 -0.95
CA LEU A 211 -1.46 -16.25 0.39
C LEU A 211 -2.97 -16.00 0.43
N LEU A 212 -3.51 -15.27 -0.55
CA LEU A 212 -4.95 -15.02 -0.67
C LEU A 212 -5.73 -16.32 -0.86
N VAL A 213 -5.27 -17.18 -1.77
CA VAL A 213 -5.84 -18.51 -2.03
C VAL A 213 -5.76 -19.39 -0.78
N TRP A 214 -4.60 -19.43 -0.11
CA TRP A 214 -4.44 -20.14 1.15
C TRP A 214 -5.43 -19.66 2.22
N LYS A 215 -5.61 -18.34 2.36
CA LYS A 215 -6.57 -17.75 3.30
C LYS A 215 -8.00 -18.19 2.98
N VAL A 216 -8.39 -18.16 1.71
CA VAL A 216 -9.73 -18.61 1.26
C VAL A 216 -9.95 -20.08 1.58
N PHE A 217 -8.99 -20.95 1.29
CA PHE A 217 -9.09 -22.38 1.59
C PHE A 217 -9.18 -22.66 3.09
N LYS A 218 -8.31 -22.03 3.88
CA LYS A 218 -8.32 -22.16 5.35
C LYS A 218 -9.69 -21.83 5.94
N MET A 219 -10.33 -20.75 5.48
CA MET A 219 -11.64 -20.32 5.98
C MET A 219 -12.78 -21.24 5.54
N ARG A 220 -12.69 -21.85 4.35
CA ARG A 220 -13.65 -22.87 3.93
C ARG A 220 -13.55 -24.13 4.79
N THR A 221 -12.34 -24.65 5.01
CA THR A 221 -12.13 -25.88 5.78
C THR A 221 -12.55 -25.73 7.25
N ALA A 222 -12.36 -24.54 7.83
CA ALA A 222 -12.78 -24.25 9.20
C ALA A 222 -14.30 -24.28 9.42
N LYS A 223 -15.11 -24.28 8.36
CA LYS A 223 -16.58 -24.42 8.43
C LYS A 223 -17.09 -25.84 8.24
N THR A 224 -16.26 -26.74 7.73
CA THR A 224 -16.66 -28.13 7.42
C THR A 224 -16.49 -29.09 8.60
N PHE A 225 -15.95 -28.60 9.71
CA PHE A 225 -15.81 -29.30 11.00
C PHE A 225 -16.70 -28.62 12.03
#